data_AF-A0AAU7B0R0-F1
#
_entry.id   AF-A0AAU7B0R0-F1
#
_cell.length_a   1.000
_cell.length_b   1.000
_cell.length_c   1.000
_cell.angle_alpha   90.00
_cell.angle_beta   90.00
_cell.angle_gamma   90.00
#
_symmetry.space_group_name_H-M   'P 1'
#
loop_
_entity.id
_entity.type
_entity.pdbx_description
1 polymer ?
#
loop_
_entity_poly.entity_id
_entity_poly.type
_entity_poly.pdbx_seq_one_letter_code
_entity_poly.pdbx_strand_id
1 'polypeptide(L)' 'MSKTEIPITVRGDVDDRAVEQLRRCAEAGDATAGVLCADGHVGYSQPIGGAVAYPDPRGSAPYAVA' A
#
# COMPACT_ATOMS: atom_id res chain seq x y z
N MET A 1 -20.82 -4.94 5.96
CA MET A 1 -19.91 -4.03 6.68
C MET A 1 -19.17 -3.24 5.63
N SER A 2 -19.35 -1.92 5.57
CA SER A 2 -18.56 -1.06 4.68
C SER A 2 -17.14 -1.03 5.25
N LYS A 3 -16.18 -1.69 4.59
CA LYS A 3 -14.76 -1.59 4.94
C LYS A 3 -14.35 -0.16 4.55
N THR A 4 -13.87 0.63 5.51
CA THR A 4 -13.29 1.95 5.21
C THR A 4 -12.12 1.73 4.25
N GLU A 5 -12.11 2.46 3.14
CA GLU A 5 -11.07 2.33 2.12
C GLU A 5 -9.72 2.73 2.71
N ILE A 6 -8.69 1.90 2.50
CA ILE A 6 -7.34 2.15 3.02
C ILE A 6 -6.71 3.26 2.17
N PRO A 7 -6.22 4.36 2.76
CA PRO A 7 -5.66 5.47 2.01
C PRO A 7 -4.39 5.05 1.26
N ILE A 8 -4.42 5.18 -0.07
CA ILE A 8 -3.26 4.98 -0.95
C ILE A 8 -2.81 6.33 -1.52
N THR A 9 -1.55 6.70 -1.25
CA THR A 9 -0.93 7.89 -1.87
C THR A 9 -0.09 7.47 -3.07
N VAL A 10 -0.41 8.00 -4.25
CA VAL A 10 0.39 7.77 -5.46
C VAL A 10 1.19 9.03 -5.78
N ARG A 11 2.48 8.85 -6.09
CA ARG A 11 3.35 9.90 -6.59
C ARG A 11 3.73 9.57 -8.03
N GLY A 12 3.83 10.60 -8.87
CA GLY A 12 4.19 10.45 -10.28
C GLY A 12 3.06 9.91 -11.16
N ASP A 13 3.41 9.62 -12.41
CA ASP A 13 2.57 8.98 -13.40
C ASP A 13 2.97 7.50 -13.46
N VAL A 14 2.13 6.64 -12.91
CA VAL A 14 2.40 5.21 -12.73
C VAL A 14 1.26 4.39 -13.33
N ASP A 15 1.56 3.17 -13.77
CA ASP A 15 0.56 2.24 -14.31
C ASP A 15 -0.49 1.90 -13.22
N ASP A 16 -1.78 2.04 -13.57
CA ASP A 16 -2.91 1.69 -12.70
C ASP A 16 -2.81 0.26 -12.14
N ARG A 17 -2.19 -0.66 -12.86
CA ARG A 17 -1.95 -2.03 -12.40
C ARG A 17 -1.05 -2.09 -11.17
N ALA A 18 -0.06 -1.20 -11.07
CA ALA A 18 0.82 -1.11 -9.91
C ALA A 18 0.05 -0.53 -8.70
N VAL A 19 -0.80 0.47 -8.93
CA VAL A 19 -1.69 1.03 -7.89
C VAL A 19 -2.64 -0.04 -7.36
N GLU A 20 -3.22 -0.83 -8.26
CA GLU A 20 -4.15 -1.90 -7.93
C GLU A 20 -3.47 -3.07 -7.19
N GLN A 21 -2.21 -3.40 -7.50
CA GLN A 21 -1.42 -4.33 -6.68
C GLN A 21 -1.25 -3.81 -5.26
N LEU A 22 -0.90 -2.53 -5.10
CA LEU A 22 -0.74 -1.93 -3.78
C LEU A 22 -2.03 -1.96 -2.96
N ARG A 23 -3.18 -1.65 -3.59
CA ARG A 23 -4.51 -1.73 -2.93
C ARG A 23 -4.77 -3.13 -2.40
N ARG A 24 -4.57 -4.16 -3.22
CA ARG A 24 -4.78 -5.57 -2.80
C ARG A 24 -3.86 -5.97 -1.66
N CYS A 25 -2.58 -5.58 -1.71
CA CYS A 25 -1.64 -5.83 -0.62
C CYS A 25 -2.08 -5.16 0.69
N ALA A 26 -2.47 -3.89 0.62
CA ALA A 26 -2.95 -3.14 1.77
C ALA A 26 -4.23 -3.76 2.38
N GLU A 27 -5.19 -4.12 1.53
CA GLU A 27 -6.44 -4.75 1.96
C GLU A 27 -6.26 -6.13 2.58
N ALA A 28 -5.34 -6.94 2.03
CA ALA A 28 -5.08 -8.30 2.48
C ALA A 28 -4.42 -8.36 3.86
N GLY A 29 -3.63 -7.35 4.22
CA GLY A 29 -2.96 -7.27 5.52
C GLY A 29 -3.60 -6.29 6.51
N ASP A 30 -4.82 -5.81 6.23
CA ASP A 30 -5.54 -4.83 7.05
C ASP A 30 -4.66 -3.61 7.42
N ALA A 31 -4.00 -3.08 6.39
CA ALA A 31 -3.09 -1.96 6.50
C ALA A 31 -3.80 -0.66 6.90
N THR A 32 -3.03 0.24 7.52
CA THR A 32 -3.46 1.60 7.87
C THR A 32 -3.31 2.56 6.70
N ALA A 33 -2.31 2.36 5.83
CA ALA A 33 -2.06 3.19 4.64
C ALA A 33 -1.12 2.50 3.65
N GLY A 34 -1.04 3.01 2.42
CA GLY A 34 0.00 2.65 1.46
C GLY A 34 0.50 3.86 0.66
N VAL A 35 1.70 3.74 0.10
CA VAL A 35 2.29 4.72 -0.81
C VAL A 35 2.92 4.02 -2.01
N LEU A 36 2.79 4.60 -3.20
CA LEU A 36 3.52 4.22 -4.40
C LEU A 36 4.41 5.39 -4.84
N CYS A 37 5.71 5.15 -4.93
CA CYS A 37 6.70 6.12 -5.38
C CYS A 37 6.56 6.43 -6.88
N ALA A 38 7.21 7.51 -7.32
CA ALA A 38 7.12 8.01 -8.70
C ALA A 38 7.72 7.08 -9.77
N ASP A 39 8.56 6.14 -9.36
CA ASP A 39 9.14 5.07 -10.18
C ASP A 39 8.41 3.72 -10.00
N GLY A 40 7.26 3.75 -9.32
CA GLY A 40 6.49 2.58 -8.98
C GLY A 40 5.96 1.85 -10.20
N HIS A 41 6.10 0.52 -10.21
CA HIS A 41 5.66 -0.31 -11.33
C HIS A 41 5.28 -1.72 -10.88
N VAL A 42 4.66 -2.47 -11.80
CA VAL A 42 4.17 -3.81 -11.53
C VAL A 42 5.29 -4.73 -11.06
N GLY A 43 5.09 -5.36 -9.90
CA GLY A 43 6.01 -6.31 -9.30
C GLY A 43 5.38 -7.70 -9.13
N TYR A 44 6.03 -8.56 -8.35
CA TYR A 44 5.49 -9.87 -7.97
C TYR A 44 4.66 -9.73 -6.70
N SER A 45 3.34 -9.88 -6.84
CA SER A 45 2.34 -9.62 -5.78
C SER A 45 2.27 -8.15 -5.36
N GLN A 46 3.36 -7.61 -4.79
CA GLN A 46 3.50 -6.22 -4.37
C GLN A 46 4.22 -5.41 -5.47
N PRO A 47 3.83 -4.15 -5.74
CA PRO A 47 4.51 -3.34 -6.75
C PRO A 47 5.90 -2.92 -6.25
N ILE A 48 6.85 -2.84 -7.18
CA ILE A 48 8.15 -2.23 -6.89
C ILE A 48 7.93 -0.74 -6.64
N GLY A 49 8.63 -0.18 -5.65
CA GLY A 49 8.47 1.22 -5.23
C GLY A 49 7.21 1.48 -4.40
N GLY A 50 6.46 0.43 -4.03
CA GLY A 50 5.35 0.52 -3.08
C GLY A 50 5.82 0.33 -1.63
N ALA A 51 5.08 0.90 -0.68
CA ALA A 51 5.19 0.57 0.74
C ALA A 51 3.81 0.54 1.40
N VAL A 52 3.60 -0.41 2.30
CA VAL A 52 2.35 -0.61 3.06
C VAL A 52 2.63 -0.45 4.53
N ALA A 53 1.84 0.39 5.21
CA ALA A 53 1.93 0.64 6.65
C ALA A 53 0.90 -0.20 7.40
N TYR A 54 1.36 -1.04 8.33
CA TYR A 54 0.53 -1.89 9.18
C TYR A 54 0.47 -1.35 10.61
N PRO A 55 -0.64 -1.59 11.33
CA PRO A 55 -0.74 -1.23 12.74
C PRO A 55 0.32 -1.96 13.57
N ASP A 56 0.94 -1.26 14.54
CA ASP A 56 1.79 -1.95 15.52
C ASP A 56 0.90 -2.74 16.48
N PRO A 57 1.14 -4.05 16.67
CA PRO A 57 0.33 -4.89 17.56
C PRO A 57 0.35 -4.43 19.03
N ARG A 58 1.31 -3.59 19.42
CA ARG A 58 1.41 -3.00 20.77
C ARG A 58 0.71 -1.65 20.89
N GLY A 59 0.06 -1.16 19.83
CA GLY A 59 -0.62 0.14 19.82
C GLY A 59 0.30 1.35 19.69
N SER A 60 1.58 1.16 19.34
CA SER A 60 2.50 2.23 18.96
C SER A 60 2.30 2.66 17.49
N ALA A 61 3.18 3.53 16.98
CA ALA A 61 3.14 4.00 15.60
C ALA A 61 3.21 2.84 14.58
N PRO A 62 2.53 2.95 13.41
CA PRO A 62 2.54 1.89 12.39
C PRO A 62 3.93 1.64 11.82
N TYR A 63 4.18 0.42 11.36
CA TYR A 63 5.41 0.04 10.68
C TYR A 63 5.14 -0.16 9.19
N ALA A 64 6.09 0.24 8.33
CA ALA A 64 5.96 0.12 6.88
C ALA A 64 6.84 -1.01 6.33
N VAL A 65 6.32 -1.73 5.33
CA VAL A 65 7.03 -2.75 4.56
C VAL A 65 6.96 -2.38 3.09
N ALA A 66 8.09 -2.45 2.38
CA ALA A 66 8.23 -2.16 0.95
C ALA A 66 8.48 -3.43 0.14
#